data_AF-A0A3A8KBL7-F1
#
_entry.id   AF-A0A3A8KBL7-F1
#
_cell.length_a   1.000
_cell.length_b   1.000
_cell.length_c   1.000
_cell.angle_alpha   90.00
_cell.angle_beta   90.00
_cell.angle_gamma   90.00
#
_symmetry.space_group_name_H-M   'P 1'
#
loop_
_entity.id
_entity.type
_entity.pdbx_description
1 polymer ?
#
loop_
_entity_poly.entity_id
_entity_poly.type
_entity_poly.pdbx_seq_one_letter_code
_entity_poly.pdbx_strand_id
1 'polypeptide(L)'
;MAFTLLRDAVLNRVERPRPRRVTGDLMGEPIKHHYVPQFYLKRFADAKGQLKVVERRPPCRKYVSNVKDVAAERLFYRLETAEGDSLQLEKTLSEIEGECREAISDLLASSFPPAVQVRETVGFFVALQWLRGRDQRDSFSDVFDKLARRAAKVVPEQEAVRPLEKMLGRPLTVTETQEAVDRIVRASVEQLKPTHNELVLSLLKMAPGLQRIACARVWQLIKFDKDCLLTSDSPVVTWVHSRNRGGLFSMGGFGMCDEIRIPLDMRTALVLAQEAPSGEVVLQGTDLHAKELNRSVASNAYLRVFHRADIDPLKDVELPPPFESRIVVDGFGGE
;
A
#
# COMPACT_ATOMS: atom_id res chain seq x y z
N MET A 1 -10.05 21.02 -4.58
CA MET A 1 -11.39 20.71 -4.04
C MET A 1 -11.50 19.28 -3.52
N ALA A 2 -10.80 18.30 -4.14
CA ALA A 2 -10.79 16.90 -3.71
C ALA A 2 -10.32 16.63 -2.26
N PHE A 3 -9.41 17.45 -1.72
CA PHE A 3 -8.95 17.35 -0.31
C PHE A 3 -10.07 17.56 0.72
N THR A 4 -11.02 18.45 0.42
CA THR A 4 -12.18 18.68 1.28
C THR A 4 -13.17 17.52 1.17
N LEU A 5 -13.34 16.97 -0.04
CA LEU A 5 -14.25 15.85 -0.30
C LEU A 5 -13.84 14.55 0.38
N LEU A 6 -12.54 14.18 0.36
CA LEU A 6 -12.07 13.00 1.08
C LEU A 6 -12.20 13.21 2.61
N ARG A 7 -11.92 14.42 3.11
CA ARG A 7 -12.08 14.75 4.53
C ARG A 7 -13.54 14.65 4.97
N ASP A 8 -14.47 15.15 4.17
CA ASP A 8 -15.90 15.17 4.50
C ASP A 8 -16.57 13.79 4.34
N ALA A 9 -16.14 12.99 3.34
CA ALA A 9 -16.61 11.61 3.16
C ALA A 9 -16.13 10.67 4.29
N VAL A 10 -14.93 10.91 4.80
CA VAL A 10 -14.25 10.07 5.82
C VAL A 10 -14.67 10.40 7.25
N LEU A 11 -15.16 11.62 7.51
CA LEU A 11 -15.53 12.08 8.85
C LEU A 11 -17.01 11.93 9.21
N ASN A 12 -17.93 11.84 8.23
CA ASN A 12 -19.35 12.09 8.53
C ASN A 12 -20.29 10.88 8.73
N ARG A 13 -19.94 9.62 8.41
CA ARG A 13 -20.85 8.49 8.72
C ARG A 13 -20.14 7.14 8.77
N VAL A 14 -19.94 6.58 9.97
CA VAL A 14 -19.96 5.12 10.17
C VAL A 14 -20.46 4.83 11.60
N GLU A 15 -21.78 4.77 11.81
CA GLU A 15 -22.31 3.96 12.91
C GLU A 15 -22.15 2.49 12.52
N ARG A 16 -21.73 1.64 13.47
CA ARG A 16 -21.56 0.20 13.27
C ARG A 16 -22.91 -0.45 12.94
N PRO A 17 -23.18 -0.91 11.69
CA PRO A 17 -24.43 -1.60 11.42
C PRO A 17 -24.31 -3.06 11.87
N ARG A 18 -25.42 -3.63 12.35
CA ARG A 18 -25.52 -5.08 12.61
C ARG A 18 -25.57 -5.82 11.26
N PRO A 19 -24.93 -6.99 11.12
CA PRO A 19 -24.92 -7.72 9.87
C PRO A 19 -26.34 -8.20 9.51
N ARG A 20 -26.88 -7.73 8.39
CA ARG A 20 -28.01 -8.35 7.70
C ARG A 20 -27.55 -8.78 6.31
N ARG A 21 -27.83 -10.03 5.94
CA ARG A 21 -27.67 -10.50 4.57
C ARG A 21 -28.67 -9.78 3.68
N VAL A 22 -28.17 -8.99 2.73
CA VAL A 22 -28.97 -8.48 1.62
C VAL A 22 -28.43 -9.09 0.33
N THR A 23 -29.26 -9.93 -0.28
CA THR A 23 -29.15 -10.39 -1.66
C THR A 23 -29.95 -9.42 -2.53
N GLY A 24 -29.30 -8.63 -3.39
CA GLY A 24 -29.98 -7.73 -4.33
C GLY A 24 -29.02 -7.16 -5.38
N ASP A 25 -29.36 -7.44 -6.65
CA ASP A 25 -28.79 -7.03 -7.95
C ASP A 25 -27.60 -6.06 -8.02
N LEU A 26 -26.46 -6.56 -8.49
CA LEU A 26 -25.30 -5.80 -9.01
C LEU A 26 -25.26 -5.84 -10.56
N MET A 27 -26.38 -5.60 -11.23
CA MET A 27 -26.46 -5.61 -12.69
C MET A 27 -26.03 -4.24 -13.26
N GLY A 28 -24.73 -4.08 -13.54
CA GLY A 28 -24.19 -2.95 -14.33
C GLY A 28 -22.99 -2.20 -13.74
N GLU A 29 -22.56 -2.55 -12.53
CA GLU A 29 -21.56 -1.77 -11.79
C GLU A 29 -20.12 -2.29 -12.00
N PRO A 30 -19.07 -1.43 -11.96
CA PRO A 30 -17.70 -1.89 -12.07
C PRO A 30 -17.28 -2.71 -10.84
N ILE A 31 -17.50 -4.03 -10.89
CA ILE A 31 -17.16 -4.93 -9.77
C ILE A 31 -15.63 -4.97 -9.53
N LYS A 32 -14.81 -4.49 -10.48
CA LYS A 32 -13.36 -4.65 -10.50
C LYS A 32 -12.67 -3.31 -10.20
N HIS A 33 -12.03 -3.22 -9.05
CA HIS A 33 -11.33 -2.04 -8.58
C HIS A 33 -9.82 -2.18 -8.76
N HIS A 34 -9.20 -1.18 -9.39
CA HIS A 34 -7.75 -1.11 -9.58
C HIS A 34 -7.06 -0.62 -8.32
N TYR A 35 -6.13 -1.41 -7.78
CA TYR A 35 -5.27 -1.00 -6.66
C TYR A 35 -3.98 -0.30 -7.15
N VAL A 36 -3.63 -0.47 -8.44
CA VAL A 36 -2.75 0.44 -9.17
C VAL A 36 -3.56 1.07 -10.32
N PRO A 37 -3.71 2.41 -10.36
CA PRO A 37 -4.56 3.08 -11.34
C PRO A 37 -4.17 2.78 -12.79
N GLN A 38 -5.19 2.60 -13.64
CA GLN A 38 -4.96 2.31 -15.05
C GLN A 38 -4.20 3.43 -15.77
N PHE A 39 -4.43 4.70 -15.41
CA PHE A 39 -3.73 5.82 -16.04
C PHE A 39 -2.22 5.75 -15.83
N TYR A 40 -1.79 5.25 -14.67
CA TYR A 40 -0.39 5.06 -14.32
C TYR A 40 0.20 3.87 -15.09
N LEU A 41 -0.48 2.72 -15.09
CA LEU A 41 -0.03 1.53 -15.82
C LEU A 41 0.07 1.74 -17.33
N LYS A 42 -0.80 2.56 -17.92
CA LYS A 42 -0.72 2.95 -19.34
C LYS A 42 0.61 3.58 -19.72
N ARG A 43 1.32 4.22 -18.77
CA ARG A 43 2.65 4.80 -19.00
C ARG A 43 3.77 3.75 -19.15
N PHE A 44 3.46 2.47 -18.90
CA PHE A 44 4.35 1.31 -19.06
C PHE A 44 3.81 0.30 -20.09
N ALA A 45 2.74 0.65 -20.79
CA ALA A 45 2.12 -0.18 -21.80
C ALA A 45 2.59 0.21 -23.21
N ASP A 46 2.39 -0.69 -24.16
CA ASP A 46 2.54 -0.39 -25.58
C ASP A 46 1.36 0.43 -26.12
N ALA A 47 1.41 0.76 -27.42
CA ALA A 47 0.37 1.51 -28.10
C ALA A 47 -1.00 0.78 -28.14
N LYS A 48 -1.04 -0.54 -27.90
CA LYS A 48 -2.28 -1.32 -27.79
C LYS A 48 -2.81 -1.35 -26.35
N GLY A 49 -2.14 -0.69 -25.40
CA GLY A 49 -2.49 -0.71 -23.99
C GLY A 49 -2.17 -2.04 -23.32
N GLN A 50 -1.19 -2.79 -23.85
CA GLN A 50 -0.73 -4.06 -23.33
C GLN A 50 0.63 -3.93 -22.65
N LEU A 51 0.85 -4.72 -21.61
CA LEU A 51 2.10 -4.80 -20.88
C LEU A 51 2.46 -6.25 -20.58
N LYS A 52 3.74 -6.51 -20.36
CA LYS A 52 4.25 -7.79 -19.86
C LYS A 52 4.11 -7.83 -18.35
N VAL A 53 3.48 -8.89 -17.87
CA VAL A 53 3.29 -9.22 -16.47
C VAL A 53 4.30 -10.30 -16.10
N VAL A 54 5.00 -10.11 -14.99
CA VAL A 54 5.87 -11.11 -14.39
C VAL A 54 5.37 -11.40 -12.98
N GLU A 55 4.85 -12.60 -12.77
CA GLU A 55 4.41 -13.05 -11.44
C GLU A 55 5.62 -13.27 -10.53
N ARG A 56 5.56 -12.73 -9.32
CA ARG A 56 6.59 -12.86 -8.28
C ARG A 56 6.46 -14.13 -7.47
N ARG A 57 5.25 -14.69 -7.39
CA ARG A 57 4.95 -15.91 -6.63
C ARG A 57 4.76 -17.10 -7.58
N PRO A 58 5.05 -18.34 -7.13
CA PRO A 58 4.84 -19.54 -7.93
C PRO A 58 3.42 -19.59 -8.53
N PRO A 59 3.26 -19.98 -9.81
CA PRO A 59 4.26 -20.60 -10.68
C PRO A 59 5.18 -19.61 -11.45
N CYS A 60 5.27 -18.33 -11.06
CA CYS A 60 6.20 -17.34 -11.62
C CYS A 60 6.04 -17.13 -13.14
N ARG A 61 4.80 -17.08 -13.62
CA ARG A 61 4.50 -16.96 -15.06
C ARG A 61 4.87 -15.59 -15.61
N LYS A 62 5.18 -15.56 -16.90
CA LYS A 62 5.35 -14.33 -17.69
C LYS A 62 4.36 -14.35 -18.85
N TYR A 63 3.56 -13.31 -19.00
CA TYR A 63 2.54 -13.20 -20.05
C TYR A 63 2.25 -11.75 -20.39
N VAL A 64 1.60 -11.51 -21.53
CA VAL A 64 1.12 -10.18 -21.94
C VAL A 64 -0.35 -10.04 -21.55
N SER A 65 -0.73 -8.88 -21.03
CA SER A 65 -2.11 -8.58 -20.63
C SER A 65 -2.45 -7.11 -20.90
N ASN A 66 -3.74 -6.79 -21.06
CA ASN A 66 -4.17 -5.40 -21.13
C ASN A 66 -4.09 -4.74 -19.75
N VAL A 67 -3.84 -3.43 -19.74
CA VAL A 67 -3.83 -2.61 -18.51
C VAL A 67 -5.14 -2.76 -17.70
N LYS A 68 -6.30 -2.79 -18.37
CA LYS A 68 -7.61 -2.97 -17.71
C LYS A 68 -7.75 -4.31 -16.99
N ASP A 69 -6.92 -5.29 -17.35
CA ASP A 69 -7.04 -6.66 -16.87
C ASP A 69 -6.15 -6.96 -15.66
N VAL A 70 -5.13 -6.13 -15.40
CA VAL A 70 -4.15 -6.31 -14.32
C VAL A 70 -4.37 -5.36 -13.15
N ALA A 71 -3.63 -5.60 -12.06
CA ALA A 71 -3.58 -4.77 -10.84
C ALA A 71 -4.94 -4.35 -10.27
N ALA A 72 -5.89 -5.29 -10.31
CA ALA A 72 -7.24 -5.05 -9.88
C ALA A 72 -7.87 -6.28 -9.25
N GLU A 73 -8.75 -6.04 -8.30
CA GLU A 73 -9.45 -7.06 -7.52
C GLU A 73 -10.93 -6.73 -7.44
N ARG A 74 -11.76 -7.78 -7.38
CA ARG A 74 -13.20 -7.58 -7.27
C ARG A 74 -13.52 -6.98 -5.89
N LEU A 75 -14.32 -5.92 -5.86
CA LEU A 75 -14.85 -5.32 -4.64
C LEU A 75 -13.79 -4.79 -3.66
N PHE A 76 -12.58 -4.46 -4.16
CA PHE A 76 -11.45 -4.06 -3.30
C PHE A 76 -11.70 -2.80 -2.44
N TYR A 77 -12.54 -1.87 -2.89
CA TYR A 77 -12.95 -0.67 -2.15
C TYR A 77 -14.44 -0.66 -1.81
N ARG A 78 -15.10 -1.82 -1.83
CA ARG A 78 -16.53 -1.93 -1.50
C ARG A 78 -16.73 -1.55 -0.04
N LEU A 79 -17.53 -0.53 0.22
CA LEU A 79 -17.94 -0.18 1.58
C LEU A 79 -19.36 -0.68 1.83
N GLU A 80 -19.53 -1.55 2.82
CA GLU A 80 -20.85 -2.00 3.26
C GLU A 80 -21.51 -0.94 4.15
N THR A 81 -22.72 -0.46 3.82
CA THR A 81 -23.47 0.50 4.65
C THR A 81 -24.83 -0.06 5.07
N ALA A 82 -25.50 0.61 6.02
CA ALA A 82 -26.83 0.20 6.48
C ALA A 82 -27.91 0.24 5.37
N GLU A 83 -27.70 1.04 4.32
CA GLU A 83 -28.59 1.22 3.17
C GLU A 83 -28.20 0.32 1.97
N GLY A 84 -27.10 -0.42 2.06
CA GLY A 84 -26.53 -1.23 0.97
C GLY A 84 -25.07 -0.87 0.68
N ASP A 85 -24.54 -1.34 -0.46
CA ASP A 85 -23.17 -1.02 -0.86
C ASP A 85 -23.04 0.46 -1.27
N SER A 86 -21.98 1.13 -0.80
CA SER A 86 -21.69 2.51 -1.20
C SER A 86 -20.59 2.58 -2.27
N LEU A 87 -20.92 3.18 -3.41
CA LEU A 87 -19.99 3.50 -4.50
C LEU A 87 -19.30 4.86 -4.34
N GLN A 88 -19.55 5.58 -3.24
CA GLN A 88 -19.01 6.93 -3.06
C GLN A 88 -17.49 6.93 -3.07
N LEU A 89 -16.87 5.92 -2.46
CA LEU A 89 -15.42 5.82 -2.42
C LEU A 89 -14.82 5.66 -3.83
N GLU A 90 -15.37 4.77 -4.66
CA GLU A 90 -14.89 4.58 -6.03
C GLU A 90 -14.94 5.88 -6.85
N LYS A 91 -16.06 6.63 -6.76
CA LYS A 91 -16.21 7.92 -7.43
C LYS A 91 -15.15 8.93 -6.99
N THR A 92 -14.96 9.09 -5.67
CA THR A 92 -13.93 9.98 -5.13
C THR A 92 -12.53 9.54 -5.56
N LEU A 93 -12.24 8.24 -5.58
CA LEU A 93 -10.96 7.72 -6.07
C LEU A 93 -10.74 8.03 -7.55
N SER A 94 -11.78 7.87 -8.39
CA SER A 94 -11.71 8.18 -9.82
C SER A 94 -11.45 9.67 -10.09
N GLU A 95 -12.06 10.57 -9.32
CA GLU A 95 -11.81 12.02 -9.41
C GLU A 95 -10.36 12.36 -9.06
N ILE A 96 -9.87 11.83 -7.93
CA ILE A 96 -8.47 11.98 -7.50
C ILE A 96 -7.52 11.44 -8.58
N GLU A 97 -7.82 10.29 -9.18
CA GLU A 97 -7.00 9.71 -10.25
C GLU A 97 -7.00 10.57 -11.53
N GLY A 98 -8.08 11.32 -11.77
CA GLY A 98 -8.12 12.34 -12.82
C GLY A 98 -7.11 13.46 -12.55
N GLU A 99 -7.17 14.07 -11.36
CA GLU A 99 -6.25 15.14 -10.93
C GLU A 99 -4.79 14.65 -10.94
N CYS A 100 -4.52 13.45 -10.42
CA CYS A 100 -3.18 12.87 -10.42
C CYS A 100 -2.63 12.61 -11.84
N ARG A 101 -3.49 12.23 -12.79
CA ARG A 101 -3.08 12.01 -14.18
C ARG A 101 -2.57 13.29 -14.82
N GLU A 102 -3.27 14.38 -14.62
CA GLU A 102 -2.90 15.70 -15.12
C GLU A 102 -1.63 16.19 -14.46
N ALA A 103 -1.57 16.18 -13.12
CA ALA A 103 -0.39 16.62 -12.37
C ALA A 103 0.89 15.83 -12.70
N ILE A 104 0.80 14.50 -12.92
CA ILE A 104 1.96 13.71 -13.36
C ILE A 104 2.36 14.11 -14.80
N SER A 105 1.40 14.38 -15.67
CA SER A 105 1.72 14.84 -17.04
C SER A 105 2.42 16.19 -17.01
N ASP A 106 1.94 17.12 -16.17
CA ASP A 106 2.55 18.43 -15.98
C ASP A 106 3.96 18.32 -15.40
N LEU A 107 4.17 17.46 -14.40
CA LEU A 107 5.49 17.21 -13.81
C LEU A 107 6.51 16.70 -14.84
N LEU A 108 6.06 15.90 -15.83
CA LEU A 108 6.95 15.35 -16.85
C LEU A 108 7.27 16.36 -17.95
N ALA A 109 6.34 17.27 -18.26
CA ALA A 109 6.41 18.21 -19.39
C ALA A 109 6.92 19.62 -19.01
N SER A 110 6.78 20.05 -17.75
CA SER A 110 7.02 21.44 -17.32
C SER A 110 8.42 21.67 -16.75
N SER A 111 8.71 22.92 -16.39
CA SER A 111 9.91 23.30 -15.64
C SER A 111 9.97 22.61 -14.27
N PHE A 112 11.19 22.31 -13.82
CA PHE A 112 11.46 21.71 -12.52
C PHE A 112 12.24 22.69 -11.64
N PRO A 113 11.90 22.85 -10.34
CA PRO A 113 10.91 22.10 -9.56
C PRO A 113 9.44 22.35 -9.95
N PRO A 114 8.51 21.43 -9.64
CA PRO A 114 7.11 21.60 -10.01
C PRO A 114 6.44 22.71 -9.19
N ALA A 115 5.36 23.28 -9.75
CA ALA A 115 4.46 24.15 -9.02
C ALA A 115 3.89 23.46 -7.77
N VAL A 116 3.55 24.24 -6.75
CA VAL A 116 3.08 23.73 -5.44
C VAL A 116 1.89 22.78 -5.60
N GLN A 117 0.92 23.12 -6.45
CA GLN A 117 -0.28 22.30 -6.67
C GLN A 117 0.06 20.95 -7.32
N VAL A 118 1.00 20.94 -8.27
CA VAL A 118 1.50 19.71 -8.90
C VAL A 118 2.23 18.86 -7.86
N ARG A 119 3.09 19.48 -7.04
CA ARG A 119 3.78 18.80 -5.94
C ARG A 119 2.81 18.16 -4.96
N GLU A 120 1.79 18.90 -4.52
CA GLU A 120 0.80 18.40 -3.56
C GLU A 120 0.01 17.23 -4.14
N THR A 121 -0.42 17.32 -5.39
CA THR A 121 -1.21 16.28 -6.08
C THR A 121 -0.39 15.02 -6.34
N VAL A 122 0.85 15.17 -6.82
CA VAL A 122 1.76 14.03 -7.03
C VAL A 122 2.21 13.43 -5.70
N GLY A 123 2.48 14.24 -4.68
CA GLY A 123 2.80 13.76 -3.33
C GLY A 123 1.67 12.95 -2.72
N PHE A 124 0.42 13.36 -2.98
CA PHE A 124 -0.77 12.62 -2.55
C PHE A 124 -0.92 11.30 -3.33
N PHE A 125 -0.66 11.30 -4.64
CA PHE A 125 -0.60 10.08 -5.44
C PHE A 125 0.43 9.08 -4.87
N VAL A 126 1.64 9.53 -4.57
CA VAL A 126 2.70 8.68 -3.98
C VAL A 126 2.26 8.10 -2.64
N ALA A 127 1.69 8.92 -1.76
CA ALA A 127 1.15 8.48 -0.47
C ALA A 127 0.06 7.42 -0.63
N LEU A 128 -0.93 7.67 -1.49
CA LEU A 128 -2.02 6.74 -1.76
C LEU A 128 -1.49 5.44 -2.35
N GLN A 129 -0.59 5.51 -3.34
CA GLN A 129 -0.09 4.32 -4.00
C GLN A 129 0.77 3.45 -3.06
N TRP A 130 1.46 4.08 -2.09
CA TRP A 130 2.14 3.36 -1.03
C TRP A 130 1.19 2.65 -0.08
N LEU A 131 -0.02 3.18 0.17
CA LEU A 131 -1.04 2.65 1.07
C LEU A 131 -1.99 1.62 0.42
N ARG A 132 -2.18 1.69 -0.91
CA ARG A 132 -3.20 0.93 -1.66
C ARG A 132 -2.78 -0.48 -2.07
N GLY A 133 -1.51 -0.84 -1.88
CA GLY A 133 -1.00 -2.18 -2.15
C GLY A 133 -1.67 -3.24 -1.27
N ARG A 134 -1.90 -4.43 -1.84
CA ARG A 134 -2.43 -5.59 -1.09
C ARG A 134 -1.51 -5.96 0.07
N ASP A 135 -0.21 -5.88 -0.17
CA ASP A 135 0.85 -6.00 0.82
C ASP A 135 0.63 -5.14 2.06
N GLN A 136 0.19 -3.89 1.92
CA GLN A 136 -0.06 -3.04 3.08
C GLN A 136 -1.29 -3.49 3.84
N ARG A 137 -2.38 -3.82 3.15
CA ARG A 137 -3.59 -4.31 3.82
C ARG A 137 -3.31 -5.57 4.63
N ASP A 138 -2.61 -6.51 4.03
CA ASP A 138 -2.22 -7.77 4.68
C ASP A 138 -1.27 -7.47 5.86
N SER A 139 -0.27 -6.61 5.67
CA SER A 139 0.65 -6.21 6.74
C SER A 139 -0.05 -5.50 7.90
N PHE A 140 -1.01 -4.62 7.63
CA PHE A 140 -1.80 -3.96 8.67
C PHE A 140 -2.68 -4.95 9.41
N SER A 141 -3.34 -5.87 8.72
CA SER A 141 -4.11 -6.95 9.36
C SER A 141 -3.21 -7.78 10.29
N ASP A 142 -2.01 -8.14 9.84
CA ASP A 142 -1.05 -8.91 10.66
C ASP A 142 -0.62 -8.14 11.91
N VAL A 143 -0.37 -6.83 11.79
CA VAL A 143 -0.01 -5.97 12.93
C VAL A 143 -1.16 -5.93 13.94
N PHE A 144 -2.39 -5.73 13.48
CA PHE A 144 -3.57 -5.74 14.34
C PHE A 144 -3.73 -7.08 15.06
N ASP A 145 -3.62 -8.20 14.33
CA ASP A 145 -3.72 -9.54 14.92
C ASP A 145 -2.63 -9.77 15.98
N LYS A 146 -1.39 -9.33 15.75
CA LYS A 146 -0.29 -9.42 16.71
C LYS A 146 -0.51 -8.55 17.95
N LEU A 147 -0.95 -7.30 17.78
CA LEU A 147 -1.24 -6.38 18.88
C LEU A 147 -2.43 -6.85 19.71
N ALA A 148 -3.50 -7.32 19.07
CA ALA A 148 -4.67 -7.87 19.75
C ALA A 148 -4.30 -9.10 20.59
N ARG A 149 -3.48 -10.01 20.05
CA ARG A 149 -2.97 -11.17 20.80
C ARG A 149 -2.13 -10.76 22.01
N ARG A 150 -1.30 -9.72 21.89
CA ARG A 150 -0.52 -9.20 23.02
C ARG A 150 -1.41 -8.56 24.08
N ALA A 151 -2.33 -7.69 23.68
CA ALA A 151 -3.27 -7.02 24.59
C ALA A 151 -4.12 -8.04 25.36
N ALA A 152 -4.57 -9.11 24.70
CA ALA A 152 -5.33 -10.17 25.34
C ALA A 152 -4.53 -10.97 26.40
N LYS A 153 -3.19 -10.97 26.32
CA LYS A 153 -2.29 -11.59 27.31
C LYS A 153 -1.92 -10.69 28.49
N VAL A 154 -2.33 -9.42 28.48
CA VAL A 154 -2.08 -8.49 29.59
C VAL A 154 -2.98 -8.81 30.80
N VAL A 155 -4.13 -9.45 30.58
CA VAL A 155 -5.01 -9.90 31.66
C VAL A 155 -4.40 -11.15 32.30
N PRO A 156 -4.15 -11.16 33.62
CA PRO A 156 -3.65 -12.35 34.31
C PRO A 156 -4.58 -13.55 34.09
N GLU A 157 -4.03 -14.71 33.76
CA GLU A 157 -4.81 -15.91 33.38
C GLU A 157 -5.87 -16.27 34.41
N GLN A 158 -5.53 -16.16 35.70
CA GLN A 158 -6.45 -16.41 36.80
C GLN A 158 -7.62 -15.41 36.84
N GLU A 159 -7.39 -14.14 36.50
CA GLU A 159 -8.47 -13.16 36.44
C GLU A 159 -9.39 -13.38 35.24
N ALA A 160 -8.84 -13.84 34.12
CA ALA A 160 -9.61 -14.15 32.91
C ALA A 160 -10.59 -15.31 33.12
N VAL A 161 -10.24 -16.31 33.94
CA VAL A 161 -11.07 -17.52 34.15
C VAL A 161 -11.94 -17.49 35.41
N ARG A 162 -11.72 -16.54 36.34
CA ARG A 162 -12.54 -16.36 37.56
C ARG A 162 -14.06 -16.39 37.33
N PRO A 163 -14.62 -15.74 36.29
CA PRO A 163 -16.05 -15.82 36.01
C PRO A 163 -16.51 -17.25 35.69
N LEU A 164 -15.67 -18.01 34.99
CA LEU A 164 -15.93 -19.40 34.60
C LEU A 164 -15.89 -20.33 35.82
N GLU A 165 -14.90 -20.17 36.70
CA GLU A 165 -14.79 -20.91 37.96
C GLU A 165 -15.99 -20.66 38.88
N LYS A 166 -16.42 -19.39 38.98
CA LYS A 166 -17.62 -19.02 39.75
C LYS A 166 -18.89 -19.66 39.18
N MET A 167 -18.99 -19.78 37.86
CA MET A 167 -20.12 -20.42 37.18
C MET A 167 -20.12 -21.94 37.34
N LEU A 168 -18.93 -22.56 37.34
CA LEU A 168 -18.75 -24.01 37.52
C LEU A 168 -18.78 -24.46 38.99
N GLY A 169 -18.62 -23.52 39.93
CA GLY A 169 -18.59 -23.81 41.37
C GLY A 169 -17.33 -24.55 41.84
N ARG A 170 -16.28 -24.62 41.00
CA ARG A 170 -15.01 -25.29 41.30
C ARG A 170 -13.85 -24.57 40.60
N PRO A 171 -12.61 -24.68 41.13
CA PRO A 171 -11.44 -24.25 40.40
C PRO A 171 -11.22 -25.10 39.13
N LEU A 172 -10.64 -24.47 38.10
CA LEU A 172 -10.22 -25.15 36.89
C LEU A 172 -8.87 -25.84 37.10
N THR A 173 -8.65 -26.97 36.44
CA THR A 173 -7.32 -27.57 36.33
C THR A 173 -6.41 -26.68 35.48
N VAL A 174 -5.09 -26.94 35.51
CA VAL A 174 -4.11 -26.19 34.69
C VAL A 174 -4.45 -26.30 33.20
N THR A 175 -4.79 -27.50 32.72
CA THR A 175 -5.16 -27.72 31.32
C THR A 175 -6.46 -27.01 30.95
N GLU A 176 -7.50 -27.07 31.81
CA GLU A 176 -8.76 -26.37 31.56
C GLU A 176 -8.60 -24.84 31.58
N THR A 177 -7.75 -24.32 32.47
CA THR A 177 -7.39 -22.90 32.52
C THR A 177 -6.75 -22.45 31.22
N GLN A 178 -5.75 -23.20 30.73
CA GLN A 178 -5.06 -22.88 29.48
C GLN A 178 -6.03 -22.87 28.30
N GLU A 179 -6.91 -23.87 28.19
CA GLU A 179 -7.91 -23.93 27.12
C GLU A 179 -8.92 -22.78 27.20
N ALA A 180 -9.36 -22.40 28.40
CA ALA A 180 -10.28 -21.29 28.60
C ALA A 180 -9.65 -19.95 28.21
N VAL A 181 -8.42 -19.70 28.66
CA VAL A 181 -7.65 -18.51 28.30
C VAL A 181 -7.44 -18.45 26.78
N ASP A 182 -7.03 -19.56 26.16
CA ASP A 182 -6.86 -19.65 24.71
C ASP A 182 -8.13 -19.30 23.95
N ARG A 183 -9.30 -19.78 24.40
CA ARG A 183 -10.59 -19.46 23.78
C ARG A 183 -10.95 -17.99 23.95
N ILE A 184 -10.73 -17.41 25.14
CA ILE A 184 -10.97 -16.00 25.43
C ILE A 184 -10.08 -15.13 24.55
N VAL A 185 -8.79 -15.44 24.45
CA VAL A 185 -7.83 -14.71 23.59
C VAL A 185 -8.26 -14.78 22.13
N ARG A 186 -8.63 -15.97 21.62
CA ARG A 186 -9.11 -16.12 20.24
C ARG A 186 -10.37 -15.29 19.97
N ALA A 187 -11.36 -15.35 20.86
CA ALA A 187 -12.59 -14.59 20.72
C ALA A 187 -12.34 -13.07 20.76
N SER A 188 -11.47 -12.61 21.66
CA SER A 188 -11.08 -11.20 21.77
C SER A 188 -10.34 -10.72 20.53
N VAL A 189 -9.41 -11.51 19.99
CA VAL A 189 -8.69 -11.19 18.75
C VAL A 189 -9.66 -11.06 17.58
N GLU A 190 -10.61 -11.99 17.44
CA GLU A 190 -11.62 -11.95 16.38
C GLU A 190 -12.52 -10.69 16.50
N GLN A 191 -12.88 -10.28 17.71
CA GLN A 191 -13.67 -9.07 17.96
C GLN A 191 -12.90 -7.77 17.72
N LEU A 192 -11.58 -7.77 17.94
CA LEU A 192 -10.71 -6.62 17.74
C LEU A 192 -10.22 -6.48 16.29
N LYS A 193 -10.39 -7.52 15.48
CA LYS A 193 -9.99 -7.51 14.08
C LYS A 193 -10.78 -6.43 13.34
N PRO A 194 -10.10 -5.47 12.68
CA PRO A 194 -10.80 -4.42 11.97
C PRO A 194 -11.58 -5.00 10.79
N THR A 195 -12.78 -4.47 10.57
CA THR A 195 -13.57 -4.79 9.38
C THR A 195 -12.90 -4.28 8.11
N HIS A 196 -13.34 -4.79 6.95
CA HIS A 196 -12.86 -4.29 5.65
C HIS A 196 -13.03 -2.77 5.52
N ASN A 197 -14.21 -2.24 5.87
CA ASN A 197 -14.48 -0.81 5.84
C ASN A 197 -13.51 -0.03 6.74
N GLU A 198 -13.31 -0.49 7.98
CA GLU A 198 -12.40 0.17 8.93
C GLU A 198 -10.95 0.18 8.42
N LEU A 199 -10.47 -0.91 7.83
CA LEU A 199 -9.13 -0.97 7.22
C LEU A 199 -9.00 0.00 6.05
N VAL A 200 -9.93 -0.04 5.09
CA VAL A 200 -9.90 0.84 3.90
C VAL A 200 -9.94 2.31 4.31
N LEU A 201 -10.86 2.68 5.20
CA LEU A 201 -10.99 4.07 5.67
C LEU A 201 -9.78 4.50 6.50
N SER A 202 -9.19 3.62 7.31
CA SER A 202 -7.99 3.93 8.09
C SER A 202 -6.79 4.23 7.20
N LEU A 203 -6.59 3.42 6.15
CA LEU A 203 -5.53 3.67 5.16
C LEU A 203 -5.73 5.03 4.47
N LEU A 204 -6.96 5.35 4.04
CA LEU A 204 -7.24 6.64 3.40
C LEU A 204 -7.05 7.83 4.35
N LYS A 205 -7.39 7.69 5.63
CA LYS A 205 -7.15 8.71 6.68
C LYS A 205 -5.67 9.04 6.86
N MET A 206 -4.76 8.10 6.58
CA MET A 206 -3.32 8.31 6.69
C MET A 206 -2.73 9.09 5.52
N ALA A 207 -3.37 9.06 4.34
CA ALA A 207 -2.82 9.62 3.11
C ALA A 207 -2.41 11.10 3.18
N PRO A 208 -3.21 12.03 3.79
CA PRO A 208 -2.81 13.43 3.92
C PRO A 208 -1.56 13.63 4.80
N GLY A 209 -1.37 12.80 5.83
CA GLY A 209 -0.17 12.84 6.65
C GLY A 209 1.07 12.43 5.88
N LEU A 210 0.97 11.34 5.11
CA LEU A 210 2.06 10.87 4.26
C LEU A 210 2.34 11.81 3.08
N GLN A 211 1.32 12.45 2.51
CA GLN A 211 1.50 13.48 1.50
C GLN A 211 2.36 14.64 2.02
N ARG A 212 2.10 15.14 3.23
CA ARG A 212 2.92 16.21 3.84
C ARG A 212 4.38 15.80 3.94
N ILE A 213 4.62 14.55 4.36
CA ILE A 213 5.97 13.98 4.39
C ILE A 213 6.58 13.99 2.98
N ALA A 214 5.87 13.49 1.97
CA ALA A 214 6.35 13.44 0.58
C ALA A 214 6.64 14.83 -0.01
N CYS A 215 5.80 15.82 0.28
CA CYS A 215 5.97 17.19 -0.21
C CYS A 215 7.16 17.90 0.45
N ALA A 216 7.46 17.57 1.71
CA ALA A 216 8.57 18.15 2.47
C ALA A 216 9.95 17.56 2.11
N ARG A 217 10.01 16.48 1.31
CA ARG A 217 11.27 15.92 0.79
C ARG A 217 11.86 16.83 -0.29
N VAL A 218 13.14 16.62 -0.60
CA VAL A 218 13.80 17.21 -1.77
C VAL A 218 13.46 16.37 -3.01
N TRP A 219 12.81 16.97 -4.00
CA TRP A 219 12.35 16.24 -5.19
C TRP A 219 13.44 16.22 -6.26
N GLN A 220 13.69 15.05 -6.84
CA GLN A 220 14.59 14.88 -7.97
C GLN A 220 13.93 14.03 -9.05
N LEU A 221 14.11 14.41 -10.31
CA LEU A 221 13.72 13.56 -11.43
C LEU A 221 14.97 12.91 -12.03
N ILE A 222 14.91 11.62 -12.31
CA ILE A 222 15.93 10.93 -13.10
C ILE A 222 15.31 10.64 -14.46
N LYS A 223 15.84 11.24 -15.53
CA LYS A 223 15.36 11.06 -16.91
C LYS A 223 16.33 10.20 -17.72
N PHE A 224 15.81 9.28 -18.52
CA PHE A 224 16.58 8.33 -19.32
C PHE A 224 16.35 8.53 -20.82
N ASP A 225 17.40 8.37 -21.63
CA ASP A 225 17.35 8.53 -23.08
C ASP A 225 16.69 7.34 -23.81
N LYS A 226 16.40 6.26 -23.09
CA LYS A 226 15.76 5.04 -23.60
C LYS A 226 14.70 4.53 -22.62
N ASP A 227 13.72 3.80 -23.14
CA ASP A 227 12.75 3.08 -22.31
C ASP A 227 13.50 1.99 -21.54
N CYS A 228 13.57 2.11 -20.23
CA CYS A 228 14.35 1.20 -19.39
C CYS A 228 13.70 0.89 -18.04
N LEU A 229 12.64 1.58 -17.65
CA LEU A 229 12.01 1.40 -16.34
C LEU A 229 10.83 0.44 -16.38
N LEU A 230 10.71 -0.35 -15.32
CA LEU A 230 9.53 -1.14 -14.98
C LEU A 230 8.72 -0.51 -13.85
N THR A 231 7.52 -1.03 -13.61
CA THR A 231 6.73 -0.76 -12.41
C THR A 231 6.20 -2.06 -11.79
N SER A 232 5.38 -1.98 -10.75
CA SER A 232 4.82 -3.15 -10.07
C SER A 232 3.45 -2.87 -9.45
N ASP A 233 2.88 -3.88 -8.80
CA ASP A 233 1.70 -3.75 -7.96
C ASP A 233 1.92 -2.93 -6.68
N SER A 234 3.18 -2.67 -6.32
CA SER A 234 3.57 -1.81 -5.21
C SER A 234 4.71 -0.88 -5.69
N PRO A 235 4.41 0.14 -6.52
CA PRO A 235 5.43 0.87 -7.27
C PRO A 235 6.22 1.90 -6.45
N VAL A 236 5.73 2.25 -5.24
CA VAL A 236 6.42 3.17 -4.33
C VAL A 236 7.37 2.38 -3.45
N VAL A 237 8.66 2.65 -3.58
CA VAL A 237 9.73 2.00 -2.81
C VAL A 237 10.27 2.95 -1.77
N THR A 238 10.43 2.45 -0.55
CA THR A 238 11.21 3.11 0.49
C THR A 238 12.62 2.55 0.49
N TRP A 239 13.62 3.42 0.40
CA TRP A 239 15.02 3.04 0.37
C TRP A 239 15.77 3.65 1.55
N VAL A 240 16.65 2.83 2.14
CA VAL A 240 17.53 3.20 3.25
C VAL A 240 18.96 2.85 2.86
N HIS A 241 19.83 3.84 2.97
CA HIS A 241 21.26 3.73 2.72
C HIS A 241 21.86 2.70 3.68
N SER A 242 22.80 1.87 3.20
CA SER A 242 23.43 0.79 3.99
C SER A 242 23.99 1.28 5.33
N ARG A 243 24.67 2.44 5.35
CA ARG A 243 25.16 3.12 6.57
C ARG A 243 24.09 3.38 7.64
N ASN A 244 22.82 3.51 7.25
CA ASN A 244 21.69 3.75 8.14
C ASN A 244 20.94 2.45 8.50
N ARG A 245 21.32 1.30 7.89
CA ARG A 245 20.76 -0.02 8.20
C ARG A 245 21.38 -0.53 9.49
N GLY A 246 20.60 -0.52 10.58
CA GLY A 246 20.99 -1.02 11.91
C GLY A 246 20.67 -0.08 13.07
N GLY A 247 20.32 1.19 12.80
CA GLY A 247 19.82 2.11 13.83
C GLY A 247 18.36 1.83 14.23
N LEU A 248 17.87 2.51 15.28
CA LEU A 248 16.47 2.49 15.73
C LEU A 248 15.47 2.78 14.58
N PHE A 249 15.93 3.45 13.52
CA PHE A 249 15.18 3.85 12.32
C PHE A 249 15.34 2.89 11.11
N SER A 250 16.00 1.75 11.27
CA SER A 250 16.26 0.78 10.18
C SER A 250 15.01 0.12 9.58
N MET A 251 13.84 0.40 10.17
CA MET A 251 12.53 -0.11 9.78
C MET A 251 12.00 0.44 8.45
N GLY A 252 12.71 1.35 7.78
CA GLY A 252 12.46 1.71 6.37
C GLY A 252 11.04 2.18 6.03
N GLY A 253 10.29 2.68 7.02
CA GLY A 253 8.93 3.20 6.83
C GLY A 253 8.94 4.50 6.02
N PHE A 254 7.80 4.85 5.41
CA PHE A 254 7.63 6.01 4.53
C PHE A 254 8.20 7.33 5.09
N GLY A 255 8.04 7.55 6.41
CA GLY A 255 8.56 8.74 7.08
C GLY A 255 10.05 8.70 7.41
N MET A 256 10.63 7.51 7.59
CA MET A 256 11.98 7.30 8.14
C MET A 256 12.99 6.87 7.08
N CYS A 257 12.55 6.60 5.85
CA CYS A 257 13.45 6.24 4.76
C CYS A 257 14.26 7.44 4.27
N ASP A 258 15.47 7.17 3.79
CA ASP A 258 16.34 8.17 3.18
C ASP A 258 15.73 8.66 1.86
N GLU A 259 15.11 7.76 1.09
CA GLU A 259 14.48 8.08 -0.18
C GLU A 259 13.16 7.34 -0.38
N ILE A 260 12.18 8.04 -0.96
CA ILE A 260 10.98 7.43 -1.55
C ILE A 260 11.15 7.49 -3.06
N ARG A 261 11.06 6.35 -3.74
CA ARG A 261 11.30 6.22 -5.17
C ARG A 261 10.07 5.69 -5.88
N ILE A 262 9.72 6.27 -7.02
CA ILE A 262 8.63 5.79 -7.88
C ILE A 262 8.96 6.03 -9.37
N PRO A 263 8.92 5.01 -10.23
CA PRO A 263 8.91 5.19 -11.68
C PRO A 263 7.63 5.91 -12.09
N LEU A 264 7.70 7.00 -12.85
CA LEU A 264 6.53 7.73 -13.34
C LEU A 264 6.10 7.24 -14.73
N ASP A 265 7.07 6.86 -15.55
CA ASP A 265 6.91 6.20 -16.85
C ASP A 265 8.15 5.34 -17.17
N MET A 266 8.29 4.87 -18.40
CA MET A 266 9.42 4.03 -18.83
C MET A 266 10.78 4.75 -18.85
N ARG A 267 10.82 6.07 -18.70
CA ARG A 267 11.99 6.93 -18.89
C ARG A 267 12.21 7.93 -17.77
N THR A 268 11.33 7.99 -16.78
CA THR A 268 11.38 8.98 -15.72
C THR A 268 11.06 8.33 -14.39
N ALA A 269 11.94 8.53 -13.41
CA ALA A 269 11.68 8.21 -12.02
C ALA A 269 11.68 9.48 -11.17
N LEU A 270 10.80 9.50 -10.16
CA LEU A 270 10.77 10.51 -9.12
C LEU A 270 11.43 9.94 -7.87
N VAL A 271 12.36 10.71 -7.32
CA VAL A 271 13.04 10.44 -6.05
C VAL A 271 12.71 11.57 -5.08
N LEU A 272 12.21 11.21 -3.91
CA LEU A 272 11.92 12.11 -2.81
C LEU A 272 12.92 11.84 -1.69
N ALA A 273 14.00 12.62 -1.65
CA ALA A 273 15.10 12.42 -0.73
C ALA A 273 14.88 13.19 0.58
N GLN A 274 15.32 12.61 1.71
CA GLN A 274 15.41 13.34 2.98
C GLN A 274 16.40 14.49 2.88
N GLU A 275 17.58 14.18 2.32
CA GLU A 275 18.68 15.10 2.12
C GLU A 275 19.25 14.83 0.74
N ALA A 276 19.43 15.89 -0.05
CA ALA A 276 20.09 15.81 -1.34
C ALA A 276 20.93 17.08 -1.53
N PRO A 277 22.28 17.00 -1.45
CA PRO A 277 23.15 18.17 -1.60
C PRO A 277 22.98 18.90 -2.93
N SER A 278 22.58 18.19 -3.98
CA SER A 278 22.27 18.77 -5.30
C SER A 278 20.94 19.54 -5.33
N GLY A 279 20.16 19.51 -4.25
CA GLY A 279 18.84 20.13 -4.19
C GLY A 279 17.86 19.48 -5.15
N GLU A 280 16.89 20.28 -5.58
CA GLU A 280 15.86 19.87 -6.53
C GLU A 280 16.37 20.01 -7.96
N VAL A 281 16.59 18.88 -8.63
CA VAL A 281 17.23 18.84 -9.94
C VAL A 281 16.67 17.71 -10.81
N VAL A 282 16.81 17.89 -12.12
CA VAL A 282 16.63 16.82 -13.11
C VAL A 282 17.99 16.23 -13.43
N LEU A 283 18.19 14.96 -13.08
CA LEU A 283 19.40 14.20 -13.32
C LEU A 283 19.30 13.40 -14.62
N GLN A 284 20.41 13.33 -15.34
CA GLN A 284 20.56 12.37 -16.44
C GLN A 284 20.74 10.97 -15.87
N GLY A 285 19.85 10.06 -16.25
CA GLY A 285 19.85 8.66 -15.84
C GLY A 285 20.94 7.85 -16.53
N THR A 286 21.64 7.04 -15.75
CA THR A 286 22.64 6.07 -16.26
C THR A 286 22.04 4.66 -16.27
N ASP A 287 22.67 3.72 -16.96
CA ASP A 287 22.25 2.32 -16.91
C ASP A 287 22.30 1.74 -15.48
N LEU A 288 23.22 2.24 -14.63
CA LEU A 288 23.27 1.87 -13.22
C LEU A 288 22.04 2.38 -12.46
N HIS A 289 21.65 3.64 -12.63
CA HIS A 289 20.42 4.18 -12.03
C HIS A 289 19.20 3.35 -12.43
N ALA A 290 19.06 3.01 -13.72
CA ALA A 290 17.96 2.19 -14.22
C ALA A 290 17.95 0.80 -13.56
N LYS A 291 19.11 0.14 -13.48
CA LYS A 291 19.25 -1.19 -12.87
C LYS A 291 18.89 -1.18 -11.39
N GLU A 292 19.32 -0.16 -10.64
CA GLU A 292 19.01 -0.04 -9.21
C GLU A 292 17.53 0.27 -8.94
N LEU A 293 16.93 1.17 -9.73
CA LEU A 293 15.50 1.47 -9.65
C LEU A 293 14.67 0.24 -9.98
N ASN A 294 14.98 -0.44 -11.09
CA ASN A 294 14.28 -1.66 -11.48
C ASN A 294 14.43 -2.77 -10.45
N ARG A 295 15.64 -3.00 -9.92
CA ARG A 295 15.86 -3.96 -8.83
C ARG A 295 15.01 -3.61 -7.62
N SER A 296 14.99 -2.35 -7.22
CA SER A 296 14.26 -1.89 -6.04
C SER A 296 12.75 -2.06 -6.21
N VAL A 297 12.18 -1.59 -7.32
CA VAL A 297 10.74 -1.67 -7.61
C VAL A 297 10.28 -3.10 -7.84
N ALA A 298 11.09 -3.89 -8.55
CA ALA A 298 10.80 -5.29 -8.73
C ALA A 298 10.82 -6.01 -7.39
N SER A 299 11.89 -5.87 -6.59
CA SER A 299 12.00 -6.48 -5.24
C SER A 299 10.86 -6.10 -4.31
N ASN A 300 10.32 -4.89 -4.47
CA ASN A 300 9.19 -4.36 -3.71
C ASN A 300 7.82 -4.88 -4.19
N ALA A 301 7.74 -5.53 -5.35
CA ALA A 301 6.50 -6.08 -5.90
C ALA A 301 5.98 -7.24 -5.05
N TYR A 302 4.70 -7.21 -4.70
CA TYR A 302 4.07 -8.21 -3.84
C TYR A 302 3.62 -9.45 -4.62
N LEU A 303 2.96 -9.25 -5.76
CA LEU A 303 2.48 -10.30 -6.66
C LEU A 303 3.06 -10.17 -8.05
N ARG A 304 3.21 -8.95 -8.59
CA ARG A 304 3.41 -8.75 -10.03
C ARG A 304 4.29 -7.55 -10.35
N VAL A 305 5.21 -7.76 -11.28
CA VAL A 305 5.97 -6.71 -11.97
C VAL A 305 5.35 -6.45 -13.33
N PHE A 306 5.35 -5.20 -13.77
CA PHE A 306 4.78 -4.75 -15.03
C PHE A 306 5.81 -3.97 -15.84
N HIS A 307 5.96 -4.27 -17.13
CA HIS A 307 6.80 -3.49 -18.03
C HIS A 307 6.35 -3.63 -19.48
N ARG A 308 6.83 -2.75 -20.37
CA ARG A 308 6.52 -2.85 -21.80
C ARG A 308 7.15 -4.12 -22.39
N ALA A 309 6.43 -4.80 -23.29
CA ALA A 309 6.77 -6.16 -23.71
C ALA A 309 8.02 -6.29 -24.58
N ASP A 310 8.41 -5.21 -25.26
CA ASP A 310 9.56 -5.09 -26.17
C ASP A 310 10.90 -4.78 -25.46
N ILE A 311 10.86 -4.46 -24.16
CA ILE A 311 12.04 -4.22 -23.33
C ILE A 311 12.16 -5.29 -22.25
N ASP A 312 13.39 -5.54 -21.78
CA ASP A 312 13.66 -6.44 -20.64
C ASP A 312 14.39 -5.70 -19.51
N PRO A 313 13.67 -4.88 -18.73
CA PRO A 313 14.24 -4.12 -17.61
C PRO A 313 14.69 -5.00 -16.43
N LEU A 314 14.37 -6.30 -16.46
CA LEU A 314 14.80 -7.30 -15.49
C LEU A 314 16.05 -8.08 -15.93
N LYS A 315 16.57 -7.81 -17.13
CA LYS A 315 17.81 -8.43 -17.59
C LYS A 315 18.94 -8.13 -16.59
N ASP A 316 19.62 -9.19 -16.15
CA ASP A 316 20.73 -9.13 -15.18
C ASP A 316 20.35 -8.53 -13.81
N VAL A 317 19.05 -8.54 -13.47
CA VAL A 317 18.50 -8.15 -12.17
C VAL A 317 18.18 -9.39 -11.36
N GLU A 318 18.99 -9.66 -10.34
CA GLU A 318 18.68 -10.68 -9.34
C GLU A 318 17.64 -10.14 -8.36
N LEU A 319 16.56 -10.91 -8.20
CA LEU A 319 15.46 -10.57 -7.29
C LEU A 319 15.50 -11.47 -6.07
N PRO A 320 15.31 -10.93 -4.85
CA PRO A 320 15.12 -11.74 -3.66
C PRO A 320 13.80 -12.54 -3.77
N PRO A 321 13.60 -13.57 -2.92
CA PRO A 321 12.29 -14.19 -2.79
C PRO A 321 11.24 -13.12 -2.41
N PRO A 322 9.96 -13.29 -2.80
CA PRO A 322 8.89 -12.40 -2.36
C PRO A 322 8.82 -12.33 -0.84
N PHE A 323 8.63 -11.13 -0.29
CA PHE A 323 8.42 -10.95 1.15
C PHE A 323 6.99 -11.39 1.55
N GLU A 324 6.85 -11.91 2.77
CA GLU A 324 5.55 -12.31 3.32
C GLU A 324 4.75 -11.13 3.86
N SER A 325 5.42 -10.20 4.56
CA SER A 325 4.84 -8.98 5.14
C SER A 325 5.84 -7.82 5.05
N ARG A 326 5.36 -6.59 4.83
CA ARG A 326 6.20 -5.38 4.85
C ARG A 326 6.54 -4.94 6.26
N ILE A 327 5.66 -5.25 7.22
CA ILE A 327 5.81 -4.82 8.60
C ILE A 327 6.30 -6.02 9.41
N VAL A 328 7.61 -6.07 9.62
CA VAL A 328 8.22 -7.03 10.52
C VAL A 328 8.06 -6.50 11.95
N VAL A 329 7.07 -6.99 12.68
CA VAL A 329 6.94 -6.72 14.12
C VAL A 329 7.89 -7.63 14.90
N ASP A 330 9.19 -7.50 14.67
CA ASP A 330 10.21 -8.09 15.52
C ASP A 330 10.78 -6.98 16.40
N GLY A 331 10.81 -7.18 17.72
CA GLY A 331 11.55 -6.28 18.62
C GLY A 331 10.79 -5.15 19.33
N PHE A 332 9.52 -5.36 19.74
CA PHE A 332 9.08 -4.81 21.03
C PHE A 332 9.19 -5.88 22.12
N GLY A 333 10.30 -6.61 22.09
CA GLY A 333 10.80 -7.35 23.25
C GLY A 333 11.78 -6.42 23.94
N GLY A 334 11.35 -5.83 25.04
CA GLY A 334 12.17 -5.02 25.93
C GLY A 334 11.62 -5.23 27.33
N GLU A 335 12.22 -6.24 27.98
CA GLU A 335 12.31 -6.57 29.42
C GLU A 335 11.05 -6.53 30.30
#